data_AF-A0A2D8AWP7-F1
#
_entry.id   AF-A0A2D8AWP7-F1
#
_cell.length_a   1.000
_cell.length_b   1.000
_cell.length_c   1.000
_cell.angle_alpha   90.00
_cell.angle_beta   90.00
_cell.angle_gamma   90.00
#
_symmetry.space_group_name_H-M   'P 1'
#
loop_
_entity.id
_entity.type
_entity.pdbx_description
1 polymer ?
#
loop_
_entity_poly.entity_id
_entity_poly.type
_entity_poly.pdbx_seq_one_letter_code
_entity_poly.pdbx_strand_id
1 'polypeptide(L)'
;MNKIAILTLAALPLAACNTNTAVGNDREAQLDPPATAAPIESAASALANLSPGLMLPETMSDADLTALGAENTCQFRLTEVAFPSFVYDNSGRGAIKINGKLIPVTASASGEYANGELRIRTRLLDDEGDAGLQMQELIVAGPRMKDEFGFWGYTTCGNSEA
;
A
#
# COMPACT_ATOMS: atom_id res chain seq x y z
N MET A 1 22.18 54.66 -11.85
CA MET A 1 22.22 54.15 -10.47
C MET A 1 20.79 54.00 -9.96
N ASN A 2 20.33 52.76 -9.72
CA ASN A 2 19.49 52.31 -8.59
C ASN A 2 18.86 50.94 -8.93
N LYS A 3 19.51 49.86 -8.48
CA LYS A 3 19.15 49.04 -7.31
C LYS A 3 18.06 48.01 -7.65
N ILE A 4 18.52 46.90 -8.26
CA ILE A 4 17.77 45.64 -8.35
C ILE A 4 17.86 44.99 -6.96
N ALA A 5 16.74 44.92 -6.25
CA ALA A 5 16.64 44.19 -5.00
C ALA A 5 16.46 42.69 -5.33
N ILE A 6 17.50 41.90 -5.07
CA ILE A 6 17.44 40.44 -5.16
C ILE A 6 16.81 39.93 -3.86
N LEU A 7 15.57 39.44 -3.95
CA LEU A 7 14.93 38.66 -2.89
C LEU A 7 15.49 37.23 -2.93
N THR A 8 16.49 36.95 -2.12
CA THR A 8 16.94 35.58 -1.81
C THR A 8 15.91 34.92 -0.90
N LEU A 9 15.05 34.07 -1.49
CA LEU A 9 14.16 33.18 -0.75
C LEU A 9 15.00 32.03 -0.19
N ALA A 10 15.23 32.02 1.12
CA ALA A 10 15.94 30.94 1.80
C ALA A 10 15.03 29.70 1.87
N ALA A 11 15.32 28.69 1.04
CA ALA A 11 14.76 27.36 1.21
C ALA A 11 15.39 26.73 2.46
N LEU A 12 14.70 26.81 3.59
CA LEU A 12 15.06 26.07 4.80
C LEU A 12 14.84 24.57 4.53
N PRO A 13 15.83 23.69 4.85
CA PRO A 13 15.63 22.26 4.72
C PRO A 13 14.61 21.79 5.75
N LEU A 14 13.49 21.22 5.29
CA LEU A 14 12.43 20.57 6.08
C LEU A 14 12.90 19.31 6.85
N ALA A 15 14.21 19.06 6.92
CA ALA A 15 14.79 17.89 7.58
C ALA A 15 14.57 17.88 9.11
N ALA A 16 14.10 18.96 9.71
CA ALA A 16 13.81 19.04 11.14
C ALA A 16 12.38 18.63 11.53
N CYS A 17 11.47 18.37 10.58
CA CYS A 17 10.07 18.09 10.88
C CYS A 17 9.78 16.65 11.33
N ASN A 18 10.74 15.72 11.22
CA ASN A 18 10.58 14.34 11.67
C ASN A 18 11.46 13.98 12.89
N THR A 19 12.01 14.98 13.59
CA THR A 19 12.84 14.78 14.77
C THR A 19 12.04 15.06 16.04
N ASN A 20 11.37 14.02 16.58
CA ASN A 20 10.72 14.10 17.88
C ASN A 20 11.74 13.81 18.98
N THR A 21 12.11 14.80 19.79
CA THR A 21 13.04 14.61 20.93
C THR A 21 12.32 14.61 22.28
N ALA A 22 10.99 14.50 22.30
CA ALA A 22 10.22 14.49 23.54
C ALA A 22 10.67 13.35 24.47
N VAL A 23 10.53 13.54 25.78
CA VAL A 23 10.98 12.59 26.82
C VAL A 23 10.26 11.23 26.74
N GLY A 24 9.12 11.16 26.02
CA GLY A 24 8.41 9.91 25.72
C GLY A 24 8.55 9.42 24.27
N ASN A 25 9.39 10.05 23.44
CA ASN A 25 9.68 9.50 22.13
C ASN A 25 10.59 8.27 22.32
N ASP A 26 10.11 7.12 21.87
CA ASP A 26 10.87 5.89 21.92
C ASP A 26 12.09 6.02 21.01
N ARG A 27 13.27 6.18 21.62
CA ARG A 27 14.54 6.29 20.91
C ARG A 27 15.04 4.92 20.44
N GLU A 28 14.50 3.84 21.00
CA GLU A 28 14.86 2.47 20.63
C GLU A 28 14.24 2.10 19.28
N ALA A 29 13.10 2.70 18.92
CA ALA A 29 12.52 2.58 17.58
C ALA A 29 13.44 3.10 16.44
N GLN A 30 14.44 3.95 16.75
CA GLN A 30 15.45 4.41 15.78
C GLN A 30 16.60 3.40 15.60
N LEU A 31 16.69 2.40 16.47
CA LEU A 31 17.73 1.37 16.44
C LEU A 31 17.32 0.15 15.60
N ASP A 32 16.03 0.02 15.27
CA ASP A 32 15.58 -1.05 14.39
C ASP A 32 16.18 -0.87 12.99
N PRO A 33 16.76 -1.92 12.42
CA PRO A 33 17.28 -1.87 11.06
C PRO A 33 16.12 -1.51 10.10
N PRO A 34 16.41 -0.79 9.00
CA PRO A 34 15.41 -0.48 8.00
C PRO A 34 14.66 -1.73 7.56
N ALA A 35 13.34 -1.62 7.41
CA ALA A 35 12.52 -2.72 6.91
C ALA A 35 13.11 -3.25 5.60
N THR A 36 13.32 -4.56 5.54
CA THR A 36 13.71 -5.23 4.30
C THR A 36 12.45 -5.61 3.54
N ALA A 37 12.45 -5.39 2.23
CA ALA A 37 11.32 -5.77 1.39
C ALA A 37 11.04 -7.28 1.50
N ALA A 38 9.76 -7.61 1.63
CA ALA A 38 9.27 -8.97 1.53
C ALA A 38 9.60 -9.53 0.14
N PRO A 39 9.91 -10.84 0.06
CA PRO A 39 10.22 -11.46 -1.22
C PRO A 39 9.00 -11.42 -2.14
N ILE A 40 9.27 -11.14 -3.42
CA ILE A 40 8.28 -11.14 -4.49
C ILE A 40 8.16 -12.55 -5.05
N GLU A 41 6.98 -13.16 -4.95
CA GLU A 41 6.75 -14.55 -5.35
C GLU A 41 5.45 -14.70 -6.14
N SER A 42 5.37 -15.76 -6.96
CA SER A 42 4.09 -16.13 -7.60
C SER A 42 3.07 -16.59 -6.56
N ALA A 43 1.78 -16.49 -6.87
CA ALA A 43 0.73 -16.97 -5.98
C ALA A 43 0.87 -18.47 -5.67
N ALA A 44 1.28 -19.27 -6.67
CA ALA A 44 1.50 -20.71 -6.48
C ALA A 44 2.57 -20.99 -5.41
N SER A 45 3.68 -20.23 -5.41
CA SER A 45 4.75 -20.37 -4.41
C SER A 45 4.32 -19.84 -3.05
N ALA A 46 3.81 -18.60 -3.02
CA ALA A 46 3.48 -17.90 -1.78
C ALA A 46 2.37 -18.57 -0.97
N LEU A 47 1.43 -19.27 -1.65
CA LEU A 47 0.22 -19.82 -1.04
C LEU A 47 0.24 -21.36 -0.90
N ALA A 48 1.27 -22.06 -1.40
CA ALA A 48 1.32 -23.53 -1.45
C ALA A 48 1.00 -24.21 -0.11
N ASN A 49 1.56 -23.69 0.98
CA ASN A 49 1.44 -24.26 2.33
C ASN A 49 0.62 -23.38 3.29
N LEU A 50 -0.02 -22.34 2.75
CA LEU A 50 -0.84 -21.44 3.56
C LEU A 50 -2.24 -22.03 3.74
N SER A 51 -2.66 -22.16 5.00
CA SER A 51 -4.04 -22.53 5.33
C SER A 51 -4.99 -21.50 4.73
N PRO A 52 -6.09 -21.92 4.06
CA PRO A 52 -7.02 -21.00 3.41
C PRO A 52 -7.50 -19.85 4.31
N GLY A 53 -7.82 -20.15 5.58
CA GLY A 53 -8.24 -19.13 6.55
C GLY A 53 -7.18 -18.12 6.99
N LEU A 54 -5.95 -18.23 6.49
CA LEU A 54 -4.83 -17.31 6.75
C LEU A 54 -4.45 -16.49 5.51
N MET A 55 -5.24 -16.55 4.43
CA MET A 55 -5.07 -15.72 3.23
C MET A 55 -5.60 -14.31 3.48
N LEU A 56 -5.02 -13.62 4.46
CA LEU A 56 -5.39 -12.28 4.87
C LEU A 56 -4.40 -11.26 4.28
N PRO A 57 -4.88 -10.10 3.78
CA PRO A 57 -4.01 -9.01 3.38
C PRO A 57 -3.18 -8.50 4.57
N GLU A 58 -1.89 -8.30 4.32
CA GLU A 58 -0.94 -7.72 5.28
C GLU A 58 -0.52 -6.32 4.83
N THR A 59 0.00 -5.52 5.75
CA THR A 59 0.51 -4.18 5.43
C THR A 59 1.91 -4.24 4.77
N MET A 60 2.07 -3.45 3.71
CA MET A 60 3.32 -3.25 3.00
C MET A 60 4.16 -2.18 3.68
N SER A 61 5.46 -2.39 3.79
CA SER A 61 6.41 -1.37 4.21
C SER A 61 6.78 -0.45 3.04
N ASP A 62 7.43 0.69 3.32
CA ASP A 62 8.00 1.54 2.27
C ASP A 62 9.02 0.79 1.39
N ALA A 63 9.76 -0.16 1.98
CA ALA A 63 10.68 -1.02 1.23
C ALA A 63 9.95 -1.96 0.28
N ASP A 64 8.76 -2.47 0.67
CA ASP A 64 7.91 -3.26 -0.21
C ASP A 64 7.42 -2.42 -1.38
N LEU A 65 6.93 -1.21 -1.12
CA LEU A 65 6.46 -0.28 -2.15
C LEU A 65 7.57 0.11 -3.13
N THR A 66 8.78 0.37 -2.61
CA THR A 66 9.97 0.68 -3.42
C THR A 66 10.38 -0.52 -4.29
N ALA A 67 10.38 -1.73 -3.73
CA ALA A 67 10.71 -2.95 -4.47
C ALA A 67 9.70 -3.25 -5.61
N LEU A 68 8.46 -2.81 -5.45
CA LEU A 68 7.40 -2.92 -6.45
C LEU A 68 7.36 -1.74 -7.45
N GLY A 69 8.04 -0.63 -7.16
CA GLY A 69 7.87 0.63 -7.88
C GLY A 69 6.44 1.17 -7.80
N ALA A 70 5.80 1.03 -6.65
CA ALA A 70 4.38 1.27 -6.40
C ALA A 70 4.11 2.49 -5.50
N GLU A 71 5.08 3.37 -5.31
CA GLU A 71 4.98 4.51 -4.38
C GLU A 71 3.87 5.49 -4.79
N ASN A 72 3.59 5.60 -6.10
CA ASN A 72 2.63 6.55 -6.67
C ASN A 72 1.42 5.87 -7.33
N THR A 73 1.17 4.59 -7.05
CA THR A 73 0.05 3.85 -7.63
C THR A 73 -1.22 4.00 -6.79
N CYS A 74 -2.33 3.41 -7.21
CA CYS A 74 -3.46 3.23 -6.32
C CYS A 74 -3.10 2.29 -5.18
N GLN A 75 -3.64 2.58 -4.01
CA GLN A 75 -3.33 1.93 -2.75
C GLN A 75 -4.64 1.67 -1.99
N PHE A 76 -4.93 0.40 -1.72
CA PHE A 76 -5.96 -0.01 -0.78
C PHE A 76 -5.33 -0.18 0.62
N ARG A 77 -5.96 0.42 1.63
CA ARG A 77 -5.55 0.38 3.04
C ARG A 77 -6.72 -0.09 3.89
N LEU A 78 -6.44 -0.92 4.90
CA LEU A 78 -7.47 -1.41 5.83
C LEU A 78 -8.00 -0.30 6.76
N THR A 79 -7.23 0.76 6.97
CA THR A 79 -7.64 1.97 7.70
C THR A 79 -7.10 3.22 6.99
N GLU A 80 -7.62 4.40 7.33
CA GLU A 80 -7.24 5.65 6.65
C GLU A 80 -5.78 6.06 6.88
N VAL A 81 -5.13 5.53 7.91
CA VAL A 81 -3.74 5.86 8.30
C VAL A 81 -2.78 4.68 8.15
N ALA A 82 -3.28 3.49 7.79
CA ALA A 82 -2.43 2.32 7.64
C ALA A 82 -1.60 2.38 6.36
N PHE A 83 -0.47 1.67 6.38
CA PHE A 83 0.20 1.31 5.15
C PHE A 83 -0.70 0.43 4.25
N PRO A 84 -0.50 0.45 2.93
CA PRO A 84 -1.35 -0.30 2.00
C PRO A 84 -1.18 -1.81 2.14
N SER A 85 -2.23 -2.54 1.81
CA SER A 85 -2.19 -4.01 1.73
C SER A 85 -2.30 -4.53 0.31
N PHE A 86 -2.83 -3.70 -0.60
CA PHE A 86 -2.91 -3.97 -2.02
C PHE A 86 -2.60 -2.69 -2.80
N VAL A 87 -1.77 -2.81 -3.84
CA VAL A 87 -1.42 -1.72 -4.75
C VAL A 87 -1.75 -2.11 -6.17
N TYR A 88 -2.19 -1.14 -6.97
CA TYR A 88 -2.55 -1.36 -8.38
C TYR A 88 -2.39 -0.09 -9.21
N ASP A 89 -2.04 -0.24 -10.48
CA ASP A 89 -1.85 0.87 -11.41
C ASP A 89 -2.77 0.79 -12.65
N ASN A 90 -2.79 1.89 -13.42
CA ASN A 90 -3.60 2.00 -14.64
C ASN A 90 -3.07 1.15 -15.80
N SER A 91 -1.88 0.55 -15.68
CA SER A 91 -1.36 -0.41 -16.64
C SER A 91 -1.87 -1.84 -16.38
N GLY A 92 -2.68 -2.02 -15.34
CA GLY A 92 -3.22 -3.31 -14.93
C GLY A 92 -2.23 -4.15 -14.14
N ARG A 93 -1.15 -3.57 -13.61
CA ARG A 93 -0.26 -4.26 -12.66
C ARG A 93 -0.76 -4.01 -11.25
N GLY A 94 -0.62 -5.00 -10.39
CA GLY A 94 -0.84 -4.83 -8.96
C GLY A 94 -0.02 -5.81 -8.14
N ALA A 95 -0.06 -5.65 -6.83
CA ALA A 95 0.52 -6.60 -5.90
C ALA A 95 -0.25 -6.57 -4.58
N ILE A 96 -0.41 -7.73 -3.95
CA ILE A 96 -0.94 -7.88 -2.60
C ILE A 96 0.12 -8.47 -1.70
N LYS A 97 0.11 -8.12 -0.42
CA LYS A 97 0.94 -8.81 0.57
C LYS A 97 0.12 -9.84 1.34
N ILE A 98 0.54 -11.10 1.32
CA ILE A 98 -0.09 -12.19 2.06
C ILE A 98 1.02 -13.09 2.60
N ASN A 99 0.96 -13.46 3.87
CA ASN A 99 1.89 -14.40 4.52
C ASN A 99 3.37 -13.98 4.35
N GLY A 100 3.64 -12.68 4.53
CA GLY A 100 4.97 -12.09 4.39
C GLY A 100 5.53 -12.10 2.96
N LYS A 101 4.70 -12.32 1.93
CA LYS A 101 5.10 -12.36 0.52
C LYS A 101 4.38 -11.27 -0.27
N LEU A 102 5.11 -10.59 -1.15
CA LEU A 102 4.52 -9.72 -2.16
C LEU A 102 4.14 -10.58 -3.37
N ILE A 103 2.86 -10.64 -3.70
CA ILE A 103 2.34 -11.46 -4.78
C ILE A 103 1.90 -10.53 -5.91
N PRO A 104 2.66 -10.44 -7.02
CA PRO A 104 2.25 -9.66 -8.18
C PRO A 104 0.98 -10.25 -8.79
N VAL A 105 0.09 -9.39 -9.25
CA VAL A 105 -1.13 -9.75 -9.98
C VAL A 105 -1.27 -8.90 -11.22
N THR A 106 -2.05 -9.37 -12.18
CA THR A 106 -2.35 -8.65 -13.42
C THR A 106 -3.85 -8.53 -13.57
N ALA A 107 -4.31 -7.38 -14.07
CA ALA A 107 -5.71 -7.12 -14.30
C ALA A 107 -6.28 -8.12 -15.33
N SER A 108 -7.36 -8.79 -14.96
CA SER A 108 -8.16 -9.62 -15.87
C SER A 108 -9.40 -8.88 -16.38
N ALA A 109 -9.88 -7.90 -15.62
CA ALA A 109 -10.96 -6.99 -15.97
C ALA A 109 -10.84 -5.72 -15.11
N SER A 110 -11.73 -4.76 -15.34
CA SER A 110 -11.79 -3.55 -14.51
C SER A 110 -12.04 -3.91 -13.04
N GLY A 111 -11.10 -3.56 -12.16
CA GLY A 111 -11.19 -3.89 -10.74
C GLY A 111 -11.00 -5.37 -10.41
N GLU A 112 -10.55 -6.20 -11.35
CA GLU A 112 -10.26 -7.62 -11.12
C GLU A 112 -8.82 -7.94 -11.49
N TYR A 113 -8.11 -8.61 -10.59
CA TYR A 113 -6.70 -8.97 -10.74
C TYR A 113 -6.47 -10.43 -10.41
N ALA A 114 -5.45 -11.03 -11.03
CA ALA A 114 -5.14 -12.43 -10.82
C ALA A 114 -3.66 -12.79 -10.94
N ASN A 115 -3.29 -13.86 -10.25
CA ASN A 115 -2.07 -14.63 -10.48
C ASN A 115 -2.37 -16.11 -10.20
N GLY A 116 -2.43 -16.93 -11.24
CA GLY A 116 -2.85 -18.32 -11.12
C GLY A 116 -4.27 -18.43 -10.54
N GLU A 117 -4.40 -19.10 -9.39
CA GLU A 117 -5.65 -19.29 -8.66
C GLU A 117 -5.99 -18.13 -7.70
N LEU A 118 -5.04 -17.24 -7.41
CA LEU A 118 -5.31 -16.02 -6.64
C LEU A 118 -6.13 -15.05 -7.50
N ARG A 119 -7.27 -14.61 -6.95
CA ARG A 119 -8.15 -13.60 -7.51
C ARG A 119 -8.34 -12.49 -6.49
N ILE A 120 -8.26 -11.26 -6.98
CA ILE A 120 -8.49 -10.05 -6.19
C ILE A 120 -9.52 -9.23 -6.94
N ARG A 121 -10.53 -8.73 -6.22
CA ARG A 121 -11.50 -7.78 -6.76
C ARG A 121 -11.54 -6.53 -5.90
N THR A 122 -11.68 -5.37 -6.54
CA THR A 122 -11.85 -4.09 -5.86
C THR A 122 -13.16 -3.46 -6.27
N ARG A 123 -13.95 -3.00 -5.31
CA ARG A 123 -15.22 -2.31 -5.53
C ARG A 123 -15.27 -1.04 -4.71
N LEU A 124 -15.45 0.10 -5.37
CA LEU A 124 -15.72 1.35 -4.65
C LEU A 124 -17.07 1.24 -3.93
N LEU A 125 -17.12 1.76 -2.72
CA LEU A 125 -18.33 1.88 -1.93
C LEU A 125 -18.79 3.34 -1.97
N ASP A 126 -20.09 3.59 -1.95
CA ASP A 126 -20.65 4.95 -1.93
C ASP A 126 -20.61 5.51 -0.50
N ASP A 127 -19.39 5.64 0.03
CA ASP A 127 -19.11 6.09 1.40
C ASP A 127 -17.69 6.66 1.51
N GLU A 128 -17.47 7.51 2.50
CA GLU A 128 -16.22 8.24 2.75
C GLU A 128 -15.83 8.11 4.23
N GLY A 129 -14.53 7.89 4.48
CA GLY A 129 -13.99 7.84 5.83
C GLY A 129 -13.89 9.21 6.51
N ASP A 130 -13.55 9.20 7.80
CA ASP A 130 -13.43 10.42 8.61
C ASP A 130 -12.28 11.33 8.14
N ALA A 131 -11.25 10.77 7.49
CA ALA A 131 -10.14 11.49 6.88
C ALA A 131 -10.40 11.83 5.40
N GLY A 132 -11.62 11.65 4.91
CA GLY A 132 -12.04 12.01 3.56
C GLY A 132 -11.62 11.01 2.49
N LEU A 133 -11.22 9.79 2.87
CA LEU A 133 -10.81 8.77 1.90
C LEU A 133 -12.02 8.00 1.37
N GLN A 134 -12.03 7.79 0.05
CA GLN A 134 -13.04 6.96 -0.62
C GLN A 134 -13.00 5.53 -0.07
N MET A 135 -14.12 5.04 0.44
CA MET A 135 -14.22 3.65 0.88
C MET A 135 -14.19 2.68 -0.30
N GLN A 136 -13.51 1.56 -0.09
CA GLN A 136 -13.37 0.48 -1.07
C GLN A 136 -13.50 -0.87 -0.36
N GLU A 137 -14.08 -1.85 -1.05
CA GLU A 137 -14.01 -3.25 -0.67
C GLU A 137 -12.95 -3.96 -1.51
N LEU A 138 -12.08 -4.70 -0.83
CA LEU A 138 -11.14 -5.65 -1.41
C LEU A 138 -11.66 -7.05 -1.16
N ILE A 139 -11.82 -7.85 -2.21
CA ILE A 139 -12.25 -9.24 -2.11
C ILE A 139 -11.11 -10.14 -2.56
N VAL A 140 -10.73 -11.11 -1.72
CA VAL A 140 -9.63 -12.04 -1.97
C VAL A 140 -10.17 -13.47 -2.02
N ALA A 141 -9.84 -14.18 -3.10
CA ALA A 141 -10.09 -15.60 -3.25
C ALA A 141 -8.82 -16.29 -3.71
N GLY A 142 -8.56 -17.49 -3.20
CA GLY A 142 -7.28 -18.17 -3.43
C GLY A 142 -7.42 -19.69 -3.44
N PRO A 143 -6.31 -20.40 -3.69
CA PRO A 143 -6.32 -21.84 -3.81
C PRO A 143 -6.83 -22.49 -2.51
N ARG A 144 -7.73 -23.48 -2.66
CA ARG A 144 -8.34 -24.23 -1.55
C ARG A 144 -9.24 -23.42 -0.62
N MET A 145 -9.52 -22.15 -0.92
CA MET A 145 -10.57 -21.39 -0.22
C MET A 145 -11.95 -21.89 -0.64
N LYS A 146 -12.84 -22.11 0.34
CA LYS A 146 -14.25 -22.44 0.08
C LYS A 146 -15.08 -21.20 -0.15
N ASP A 147 -14.71 -20.13 0.54
CA ASP A 147 -15.40 -18.84 0.57
C ASP A 147 -14.38 -17.75 0.22
N GLU A 148 -14.86 -16.64 -0.33
CA GLU A 148 -14.06 -15.46 -0.57
C GLU A 148 -14.00 -14.60 0.71
N PHE A 149 -12.91 -13.86 0.92
CA PHE A 149 -12.79 -12.91 2.02
C PHE A 149 -12.95 -11.48 1.52
N GLY A 150 -13.96 -10.79 2.04
CA GLY A 150 -14.16 -9.36 1.83
C GLY A 150 -13.53 -8.53 2.95
N PHE A 151 -12.86 -7.45 2.57
CA PHE A 151 -12.23 -6.48 3.47
C PHE A 151 -12.71 -5.10 3.09
N TRP A 152 -13.26 -4.37 4.04
CA TRP A 152 -13.53 -2.95 3.87
C TRP A 152 -12.29 -2.15 4.25
N GLY A 153 -12.07 -1.08 3.51
CA GLY A 153 -10.95 -0.19 3.71
C GLY A 153 -11.14 1.04 2.83
N TYR A 154 -10.02 1.63 2.46
CA TYR A 154 -9.97 2.94 1.82
C TYR A 154 -9.00 2.88 0.66
N THR A 155 -9.29 3.63 -0.39
CA THR A 155 -8.41 3.74 -1.55
C THR A 155 -7.88 5.15 -1.73
N THR A 156 -6.62 5.24 -2.15
CA THR A 156 -6.02 6.47 -2.65
C THR A 156 -5.27 6.16 -3.93
N CYS A 157 -5.45 6.97 -4.96
CA CYS A 157 -4.70 6.89 -6.20
C CYS A 157 -3.85 8.14 -6.34
N GLY A 158 -2.59 7.99 -6.76
CA GLY A 158 -1.69 9.11 -7.02
C GLY A 158 -2.37 10.17 -7.90
N ASN A 159 -2.77 11.26 -7.24
CA ASN A 159 -3.35 12.53 -7.68
C ASN A 159 -4.09 12.58 -9.03
N SER A 160 -5.40 12.80 -8.95
CA SER A 160 -5.91 14.10 -9.41
C SER A 160 -6.10 14.98 -8.17
N GLU A 161 -5.06 15.73 -7.82
CA GLU A 161 -5.22 16.99 -7.11
C GLU A 161 -6.09 17.89 -7.99
N ALA A 162 -7.16 18.46 -7.42
CA ALA A 162 -7.91 19.57 -7.97
C ALA A 162 -7.71 20.78 -7.04
#